data_AF-A0A377GBT5-F1
#
_entry.id   AF-A0A377GBT5-F1
#
_cell.length_a   1.000
_cell.length_b   1.000
_cell.length_c   1.000
_cell.angle_alpha   90.00
_cell.angle_beta   90.00
_cell.angle_gamma   90.00
#
_symmetry.space_group_name_H-M   'P 1'
#
loop_
_entity.id
_entity.type
_entity.pdbx_description
1 polymer ?
#
loop_
_entity_poly.entity_id
_entity_poly.type
_entity_poly.pdbx_seq_one_letter_code
_entity_poly.pdbx_strand_id
1 'polypeptide(L)'
;MVQLFTDIGPMLLHYRKANTQNRHAMVLDKIRDIKNLSGKVLHTNHITAHYKTLAYAATFFNYADALYRIENQQFFEILFDFYQMELDEELNSWFEFGKIPGQMRLKHPLDDYTPEIWEKFRIAQKEHLKRTNKSHLFNLNQLDIYHPPANQLYPVQIQMGGTLQNEAVDRINVDSQGRILFATHFGFYLLPGGGMIEKNSVNNMMGWQRKMLEEHLEEEHANLYLKAAPLFDQLTRDDFNAALTKAFTNKQAQSLTAELLNRLKEHVTMEGINSIRLQKIITELDDRIEILNKRINAPASTGKVEQVIMHHWRKSLIELRARVQVQVFELTPLFTEALDYIKKKSICVDIQQYLDTRVLGGSQISHCFIMSGQPLEEWFAEHFKGIDGEFGDDISGSEIARMNLLQAIGLFRKIKFSHLLIALAAYEKCLDNGTLSLANAWNEAQFGHACEVLLQEGNKVVNRS
;
A
#
# COMPACT_ATOMS: atom_id res chain seq x y z
N MET A 1 -9.09 17.31 14.17
CA MET A 1 -8.24 16.72 13.12
C MET A 1 -8.24 17.65 11.94
N VAL A 2 -7.11 17.87 11.29
CA VAL A 2 -7.00 18.79 10.15
C VAL A 2 -6.96 17.95 8.87
N GLN A 3 -7.90 18.20 7.97
CA GLN A 3 -7.88 17.60 6.64
C GLN A 3 -7.07 18.49 5.70
N LEU A 4 -6.03 17.94 5.08
CA LEU A 4 -5.12 18.66 4.19
C LEU A 4 -5.38 18.30 2.72
N PHE A 5 -4.96 19.21 1.84
CA PHE A 5 -4.92 19.02 0.38
C PHE A 5 -6.28 18.65 -0.26
N THR A 6 -7.37 19.18 0.30
CA THR A 6 -8.75 18.92 -0.16
C THR A 6 -9.03 19.41 -1.58
N ASP A 7 -8.17 20.26 -2.13
CA ASP A 7 -8.18 20.79 -3.50
C ASP A 7 -7.65 19.81 -4.55
N ILE A 8 -6.84 18.81 -4.19
CA ILE A 8 -6.34 17.79 -5.14
C ILE A 8 -7.50 16.96 -5.72
N GLY A 9 -8.44 16.54 -4.88
CA GLY A 9 -9.57 15.71 -5.30
C GLY A 9 -10.40 16.31 -6.43
N PRO A 10 -10.94 17.52 -6.24
CA PRO A 10 -11.64 18.25 -7.29
C PRO A 10 -10.82 18.40 -8.58
N MET A 11 -9.52 18.67 -8.48
CA MET A 11 -8.62 18.79 -9.63
C MET A 11 -8.53 17.48 -10.44
N LEU A 12 -8.32 16.35 -9.77
CA LEU A 12 -8.20 15.03 -10.43
C LEU A 12 -9.54 14.58 -11.05
N LEU A 13 -10.65 14.82 -10.34
CA LEU A 13 -11.99 14.53 -10.85
C LEU A 13 -12.34 15.42 -12.06
N HIS A 14 -11.91 16.68 -12.06
CA HIS A 14 -12.09 17.56 -13.21
C HIS A 14 -11.33 17.05 -14.43
N TYR A 15 -10.06 16.65 -14.26
CA TYR A 15 -9.26 16.06 -15.33
C TYR A 15 -9.91 14.80 -15.91
N ARG A 16 -10.37 13.89 -15.04
CA ARG A 16 -11.03 12.65 -15.47
C ARG A 16 -12.29 12.92 -16.31
N LYS A 17 -13.09 13.91 -15.94
CA LYS A 17 -14.34 14.25 -16.63
C LYS A 17 -14.15 15.12 -17.87
N ALA A 18 -12.96 15.70 -18.05
CA ALA A 18 -12.65 16.56 -19.18
C ALA A 18 -12.48 15.76 -20.48
N ASN A 19 -12.79 16.40 -21.61
CA ASN A 19 -12.46 15.87 -22.93
C ASN A 19 -10.94 15.99 -23.21
N THR A 20 -10.48 15.39 -24.31
CA THR A 20 -9.06 15.37 -24.69
C THR A 20 -8.41 16.76 -24.75
N GLN A 21 -9.07 17.73 -25.39
CA GLN A 21 -8.54 19.09 -25.52
C GLN A 21 -8.37 19.78 -24.16
N ASN A 22 -9.36 19.65 -23.27
CA ASN A 22 -9.31 20.23 -21.94
C ASN A 22 -8.27 19.53 -21.05
N ARG A 23 -8.15 18.20 -21.13
CA ARG A 23 -7.09 17.44 -20.44
C ARG A 23 -5.71 17.91 -20.87
N HIS A 24 -5.50 18.07 -22.18
CA HIS A 24 -4.27 18.59 -22.74
C HIS A 24 -3.95 20.00 -22.21
N ALA A 25 -4.93 20.91 -22.20
CA ALA A 25 -4.78 22.26 -21.64
C ALA A 25 -4.40 22.23 -20.15
N MET A 26 -5.04 21.38 -19.34
CA MET A 26 -4.73 21.23 -17.92
C MET A 26 -3.30 20.73 -17.67
N VAL A 27 -2.81 19.79 -18.48
CA VAL A 27 -1.41 19.32 -18.40
C VAL A 27 -0.45 20.46 -18.75
N LEU A 28 -0.73 21.22 -19.81
CA LEU A 28 0.07 22.38 -20.19
C LEU A 28 0.09 23.47 -19.11
N ASP A 29 -1.04 23.70 -18.43
CA ASP A 29 -1.11 24.63 -17.31
C ASP A 29 -0.20 24.19 -16.15
N LYS A 30 -0.20 22.89 -15.80
CA LYS A 30 0.74 22.36 -14.79
C LYS A 30 2.21 22.50 -15.21
N ILE A 31 2.52 22.26 -16.48
CA ILE A 31 3.86 22.48 -17.02
C ILE A 31 4.26 23.97 -16.91
N ARG A 32 3.34 24.88 -17.23
CA ARG A 32 3.56 26.33 -17.10
C ARG A 32 3.79 26.73 -15.65
N ASP A 33 2.99 26.22 -14.73
CA ASP A 33 3.14 26.51 -13.29
C ASP A 33 4.53 26.11 -12.80
N ILE A 34 5.03 24.92 -13.18
CA ILE A 34 6.39 24.47 -12.85
C ILE A 34 7.44 25.41 -13.45
N LYS A 35 7.32 25.79 -14.73
CA LYS A 35 8.27 26.69 -15.40
C LYS A 35 8.34 28.08 -14.76
N ASN A 36 7.27 28.52 -14.12
CA ASN A 36 7.19 29.82 -13.45
C ASN A 36 7.80 29.81 -12.03
N LEU A 37 8.17 28.66 -11.49
CA LEU A 37 8.78 28.57 -10.17
C LEU A 37 10.23 29.09 -10.19
N SER A 38 10.53 30.04 -9.31
CA SER A 38 11.91 30.50 -9.06
C SER A 38 12.64 29.54 -8.13
N GLY A 39 13.85 29.12 -8.47
CA GLY A 39 14.69 28.31 -7.56
C GLY A 39 15.16 29.04 -6.30
N LYS A 40 15.08 30.38 -6.29
CA LYS A 40 15.45 31.20 -5.13
C LYS A 40 14.29 31.29 -4.15
N VAL A 41 14.52 30.85 -2.91
CA VAL A 41 13.58 30.94 -1.79
C VAL A 41 14.19 31.79 -0.66
N LEU A 42 13.36 32.64 -0.04
CA LEU A 42 13.78 33.57 1.02
C LEU A 42 13.12 33.29 2.36
N HIS A 43 11.93 32.67 2.34
CA HIS A 43 11.10 32.43 3.52
C HIS A 43 10.38 31.09 3.42
N THR A 44 9.97 30.55 4.56
CA THR A 44 9.26 29.26 4.68
C THR A 44 8.04 29.17 3.78
N ASN A 45 7.26 30.25 3.69
CA ASN A 45 6.06 30.29 2.86
C ASN A 45 6.37 30.06 1.37
N HIS A 46 7.53 30.49 0.87
CA HIS A 46 7.94 30.23 -0.52
C HIS A 46 8.27 28.75 -0.72
N ILE A 47 9.00 28.15 0.23
CA ILE A 47 9.33 26.72 0.19
C ILE A 47 8.06 25.86 0.22
N THR A 48 7.13 26.16 1.13
CA THR A 48 5.85 25.45 1.22
C THR A 48 5.04 25.57 -0.07
N ALA A 49 4.96 26.77 -0.66
CA ALA A 49 4.26 26.97 -1.93
C ALA A 49 4.90 26.21 -3.09
N HIS A 50 6.23 26.19 -3.17
CA HIS A 50 6.97 25.45 -4.19
C HIS A 50 6.78 23.95 -4.04
N TYR A 51 6.92 23.42 -2.82
CA TYR A 51 6.69 22.01 -2.54
C TYR A 51 5.26 21.58 -2.84
N LYS A 52 4.27 22.40 -2.46
CA LYS A 52 2.87 22.16 -2.80
C LYS A 52 2.69 22.07 -4.32
N THR A 53 3.21 23.06 -5.07
CA THR A 53 3.11 23.08 -6.54
C THR A 53 3.73 21.82 -7.17
N LEU A 54 4.95 21.47 -6.76
CA LEU A 54 5.68 20.32 -7.32
C LEU A 54 5.04 18.99 -6.96
N ALA A 55 4.65 18.79 -5.69
CA ALA A 55 3.97 17.57 -5.25
C ALA A 55 2.62 17.41 -5.94
N TYR A 56 1.85 18.49 -6.10
CA TYR A 56 0.57 18.46 -6.81
C TYR A 56 0.74 18.13 -8.28
N ALA A 57 1.79 18.65 -8.93
CA ALA A 57 2.10 18.30 -10.31
C ALA A 57 2.53 16.84 -10.46
N ALA A 58 3.39 16.34 -9.55
CA ALA A 58 3.80 14.93 -9.52
C ALA A 58 2.58 13.99 -9.38
N THR A 59 1.71 14.29 -8.42
CA THR A 59 0.40 13.63 -8.21
C THR A 59 -0.42 13.70 -9.50
N PHE A 60 -0.58 14.87 -10.10
CA PHE A 60 -1.38 15.04 -11.30
C PHE A 60 -0.84 14.23 -12.50
N PHE A 61 0.47 14.23 -12.75
CA PHE A 61 1.08 13.48 -13.86
C PHE A 61 1.05 11.96 -13.63
N ASN A 62 1.10 11.48 -12.40
CA ASN A 62 0.83 10.08 -12.06
C ASN A 62 -0.60 9.70 -12.41
N TYR A 63 -1.58 10.47 -11.91
CA TYR A 63 -2.98 10.23 -12.18
C TYR A 63 -3.31 10.26 -13.68
N ALA A 64 -2.74 11.21 -14.42
CA ALA A 64 -2.95 11.33 -15.86
C ALA A 64 -2.38 10.14 -16.64
N ASP A 65 -1.16 9.69 -16.31
CA ASP A 65 -0.54 8.51 -16.93
C ASP A 65 -1.37 7.26 -16.71
N ALA A 66 -1.84 7.06 -15.49
CA ALA A 66 -2.59 5.86 -15.18
C ALA A 66 -4.03 5.92 -15.70
N LEU A 67 -4.69 7.09 -15.73
CA LEU A 67 -5.96 7.24 -16.45
C LEU A 67 -5.79 6.92 -17.94
N TYR A 68 -4.72 7.39 -18.57
CA TYR A 68 -4.41 7.05 -19.96
C TYR A 68 -4.24 5.55 -20.15
N ARG A 69 -3.47 4.88 -19.28
CA ARG A 69 -3.29 3.43 -19.33
C ARG A 69 -4.61 2.68 -19.14
N ILE A 70 -5.46 3.15 -18.24
CA ILE A 70 -6.79 2.61 -18.00
C ILE A 70 -7.63 2.67 -19.28
N GLU A 71 -7.70 3.85 -19.89
CA GLU A 71 -8.48 4.10 -21.11
C GLU A 71 -7.95 3.31 -22.31
N ASN A 72 -6.64 3.01 -22.33
CA ASN A 72 -5.97 2.26 -23.40
C ASN A 72 -5.67 0.80 -23.04
N GLN A 73 -6.19 0.29 -21.91
CA GLN A 73 -5.99 -1.08 -21.40
C GLN A 73 -4.53 -1.52 -21.31
N GLN A 74 -3.66 -0.59 -20.99
CA GLN A 74 -2.26 -0.86 -20.75
C GLN A 74 -2.10 -1.29 -19.29
N PHE A 75 -2.16 -2.61 -19.06
CA PHE A 75 -1.78 -3.30 -17.83
C PHE A 75 -2.67 -3.01 -16.61
N PHE A 76 -3.30 -4.07 -16.12
CA PHE A 76 -3.75 -4.12 -14.73
C PHE A 76 -3.21 -5.40 -14.12
N GLU A 77 -2.51 -5.29 -13.00
CA GLU A 77 -2.00 -6.47 -12.31
C GLU A 77 -3.15 -7.37 -11.80
N ILE A 78 -4.37 -6.83 -11.69
CA ILE A 78 -5.61 -7.60 -11.46
C ILE A 78 -5.87 -8.66 -12.55
N LEU A 79 -5.41 -8.43 -13.79
CA LEU A 79 -5.55 -9.37 -14.89
C LEU A 79 -4.59 -10.55 -14.73
N PHE A 80 -3.54 -10.46 -13.89
CA PHE A 80 -2.76 -11.64 -13.52
C PHE A 80 -3.61 -12.68 -12.80
N ASP A 81 -4.58 -12.25 -11.97
CA ASP A 81 -5.48 -13.14 -11.24
C ASP A 81 -6.51 -13.84 -12.13
N PHE A 82 -6.73 -13.36 -13.36
CA PHE A 82 -7.64 -14.01 -14.32
C PHE A 82 -6.92 -14.54 -15.55
N TYR A 83 -5.61 -14.29 -15.69
CA TYR A 83 -4.81 -14.69 -16.84
C TYR A 83 -4.84 -16.20 -17.12
N GLN A 84 -5.09 -17.00 -16.08
CA GLN A 84 -5.17 -18.46 -16.12
C GLN A 84 -6.57 -18.98 -15.79
N MET A 85 -7.57 -18.11 -15.92
CA MET A 85 -8.95 -18.52 -15.84
C MET A 85 -9.24 -19.48 -17.00
N GLU A 86 -9.83 -20.61 -16.67
CA GLU A 86 -10.34 -21.53 -17.68
C GLU A 86 -11.52 -20.87 -18.38
N LEU A 87 -11.38 -20.69 -19.69
CA LEU A 87 -12.46 -20.30 -20.58
C LEU A 87 -12.94 -21.57 -21.27
N ASP A 88 -14.25 -21.78 -21.31
CA ASP A 88 -14.82 -22.82 -22.15
C ASP A 88 -14.70 -22.45 -23.64
N GLU A 89 -15.08 -23.35 -24.54
CA GLU A 89 -14.97 -23.12 -25.99
C GLU A 89 -15.74 -21.87 -26.44
N GLU A 90 -16.88 -21.61 -25.82
CA GLU A 90 -17.70 -20.44 -26.11
C GLU A 90 -16.95 -19.18 -25.68
N LEU A 91 -16.56 -19.04 -24.41
CA LEU A 91 -15.80 -17.89 -23.91
C LEU A 91 -14.47 -17.70 -24.65
N ASN A 92 -13.79 -18.76 -25.07
CA ASN A 92 -12.56 -18.66 -25.88
C ASN A 92 -12.81 -18.08 -27.27
N SER A 93 -14.00 -18.22 -27.83
CA SER A 93 -14.35 -17.56 -29.10
C SER A 93 -14.51 -16.05 -28.92
N TRP A 94 -14.94 -15.62 -27.73
CA TRP A 94 -15.21 -14.22 -27.41
C TRP A 94 -14.05 -13.48 -26.75
N PHE A 95 -13.22 -14.16 -25.97
CA PHE A 95 -12.18 -13.56 -25.15
C PHE A 95 -10.82 -14.16 -25.44
N GLU A 96 -9.77 -13.34 -25.34
CA GLU A 96 -8.38 -13.79 -25.43
C GLU A 96 -7.57 -13.17 -24.31
N PHE A 97 -6.88 -13.99 -23.51
CA PHE A 97 -5.77 -13.49 -22.70
C PHE A 97 -4.53 -13.39 -23.59
N GLY A 98 -3.88 -12.22 -23.62
CA GLY A 98 -2.75 -11.96 -24.50
C GLY A 98 -1.55 -12.86 -24.20
N LYS A 99 -0.59 -12.94 -25.14
CA LYS A 99 0.68 -13.67 -24.91
C LYS A 99 1.52 -13.06 -23.79
N ILE A 100 1.28 -11.79 -23.47
CA ILE A 100 1.90 -11.07 -22.36
C ILE A 100 0.93 -11.15 -21.17
N PRO A 101 1.38 -11.66 -20.01
CA PRO A 101 0.61 -11.64 -18.77
C PRO A 101 0.03 -10.25 -18.44
N GLY A 102 -1.21 -10.22 -17.95
CA GLY A 102 -1.89 -8.97 -17.60
C GLY A 102 -2.55 -8.22 -18.76
N GLN A 103 -2.72 -8.87 -19.92
CA GLN A 103 -3.47 -8.36 -21.06
C GLN A 103 -4.67 -9.25 -21.37
N MET A 104 -5.81 -8.63 -21.68
CA MET A 104 -6.99 -9.30 -22.21
C MET A 104 -7.53 -8.53 -23.41
N ARG A 105 -8.02 -9.25 -24.41
CA ARG A 105 -8.54 -8.73 -25.67
C ARG A 105 -9.93 -9.30 -25.94
N LEU A 106 -10.79 -8.45 -26.47
CA LEU A 106 -12.06 -8.84 -27.09
C LEU A 106 -11.81 -9.29 -28.54
N LYS A 107 -12.29 -10.48 -28.89
CA LYS A 107 -12.14 -11.04 -30.25
C LYS A 107 -13.18 -10.50 -31.23
N HIS A 108 -14.29 -9.96 -30.74
CA HIS A 108 -15.36 -9.36 -31.53
C HIS A 108 -15.48 -7.85 -31.28
N PRO A 109 -16.15 -7.10 -32.18
CA PRO A 109 -16.67 -5.77 -31.89
C PRO A 109 -17.51 -5.72 -30.61
N LEU A 110 -17.46 -4.60 -29.86
CA LEU A 110 -18.19 -4.47 -28.60
C LEU A 110 -19.71 -4.62 -28.78
N ASP A 111 -20.25 -4.13 -29.90
CA ASP A 111 -21.68 -4.20 -30.24
C ASP A 111 -22.18 -5.64 -30.43
N ASP A 112 -21.28 -6.60 -30.66
CA ASP A 112 -21.61 -8.02 -30.79
C ASP A 112 -21.74 -8.72 -29.42
N TYR A 113 -21.24 -8.12 -28.33
CA TYR A 113 -21.29 -8.73 -27.00
C TYR A 113 -22.65 -8.53 -26.35
N THR A 114 -23.34 -9.63 -26.08
CA THR A 114 -24.62 -9.62 -25.38
C THR A 114 -24.46 -9.73 -23.85
N PRO A 115 -25.47 -9.35 -23.05
CA PRO A 115 -25.45 -9.56 -21.60
C PRO A 115 -25.21 -11.03 -21.21
N GLU A 116 -25.66 -11.98 -22.03
CA GLU A 116 -25.47 -13.42 -21.77
C GLU A 116 -24.00 -13.83 -21.83
N ILE A 117 -23.24 -13.36 -22.82
CA ILE A 117 -21.81 -13.70 -22.91
C ILE A 117 -21.01 -13.01 -21.80
N TRP A 118 -21.39 -11.78 -21.43
CA TRP A 118 -20.83 -11.10 -20.27
C TRP A 118 -21.11 -11.83 -18.96
N GLU A 119 -22.32 -12.37 -18.80
CA GLU A 119 -22.68 -13.15 -17.62
C GLU A 119 -21.90 -14.44 -17.53
N LYS A 120 -21.73 -15.16 -18.64
CA LYS A 120 -20.90 -16.36 -18.69
C LYS A 120 -19.46 -16.06 -18.28
N PHE A 121 -18.88 -14.98 -18.81
CA PHE A 121 -17.54 -14.55 -18.44
C PHE A 121 -17.44 -14.21 -16.95
N ARG A 122 -18.43 -13.49 -16.40
CA ARG A 122 -18.52 -13.15 -14.98
C ARG A 122 -18.61 -14.39 -14.09
N ILE A 123 -19.37 -15.40 -14.50
CA ILE A 123 -19.48 -16.68 -13.77
C ILE A 123 -18.13 -17.40 -13.76
N ALA A 124 -17.45 -17.50 -14.90
CA ALA A 124 -16.12 -18.10 -14.97
C ALA A 124 -15.12 -17.40 -14.04
N GLN A 125 -15.18 -16.06 -13.98
CA GLN A 125 -14.37 -15.26 -13.04
C GLN A 125 -14.69 -15.60 -11.58
N LYS A 126 -15.96 -15.67 -11.20
CA LYS A 126 -16.37 -16.03 -9.83
C LYS A 126 -15.89 -17.43 -9.44
N GLU A 127 -16.01 -18.41 -10.32
CA GLU A 127 -15.55 -19.77 -10.06
C GLU A 127 -14.02 -19.83 -9.92
N HIS A 128 -13.29 -19.11 -10.78
CA HIS A 128 -11.84 -18.99 -10.64
C HIS A 128 -11.42 -18.37 -9.29
N LEU A 129 -12.13 -17.33 -8.85
CA LEU A 129 -11.88 -16.67 -7.56
C LEU A 129 -12.21 -17.56 -6.35
N LYS A 130 -13.29 -18.36 -6.43
CA LYS A 130 -13.58 -19.35 -5.40
C LYS A 130 -12.45 -20.37 -5.30
N ARG A 131 -12.00 -20.90 -6.44
CA ARG A 131 -10.90 -21.88 -6.53
C ARG A 131 -9.58 -21.34 -5.97
N THR A 132 -9.31 -20.06 -6.16
CA THR A 132 -8.10 -19.38 -5.67
C THR A 132 -8.25 -18.74 -4.28
N ASN A 133 -9.40 -18.95 -3.60
CA ASN A 133 -9.74 -18.33 -2.32
C ASN A 133 -9.69 -16.79 -2.31
N LYS A 134 -9.95 -16.16 -3.45
CA LYS A 134 -9.95 -14.70 -3.67
C LYS A 134 -11.34 -14.10 -3.88
N SER A 135 -12.41 -14.88 -3.68
CA SER A 135 -13.80 -14.44 -3.85
C SER A 135 -14.18 -13.20 -3.02
N HIS A 136 -13.50 -12.97 -1.90
CA HIS A 136 -13.69 -11.82 -1.03
C HIS A 136 -12.98 -10.54 -1.52
N LEU A 137 -12.06 -10.64 -2.50
CA LEU A 137 -11.30 -9.50 -3.02
C LEU A 137 -12.05 -8.76 -4.14
N PHE A 138 -13.01 -9.42 -4.79
CA PHE A 138 -13.70 -8.90 -5.96
C PHE A 138 -15.21 -8.99 -5.81
N ASN A 139 -15.92 -7.89 -6.05
CA ASN A 139 -17.38 -7.89 -6.09
C ASN A 139 -17.87 -7.89 -7.54
N LEU A 140 -17.74 -9.04 -8.20
CA LEU A 140 -18.10 -9.17 -9.61
C LEU A 140 -19.59 -8.91 -9.88
N ASN A 141 -20.47 -9.01 -8.89
CA ASN A 141 -21.91 -8.71 -9.03
C ASN A 141 -22.20 -7.24 -9.30
N GLN A 142 -21.27 -6.33 -9.00
CA GLN A 142 -21.41 -4.89 -9.24
C GLN A 142 -21.03 -4.49 -10.68
N LEU A 143 -20.50 -5.42 -11.47
CA LEU A 143 -20.25 -5.19 -12.89
C LEU A 143 -21.59 -5.01 -13.63
N ASP A 144 -21.80 -3.83 -14.21
CA ASP A 144 -22.91 -3.57 -15.11
C ASP A 144 -22.63 -4.22 -16.46
N ILE A 145 -23.11 -5.46 -16.60
CA ILE A 145 -23.01 -6.26 -17.81
C ILE A 145 -24.03 -5.86 -18.88
N TYR A 146 -25.02 -5.03 -18.53
CA TYR A 146 -26.08 -4.60 -19.43
C TYR A 146 -25.72 -3.33 -20.18
N HIS A 147 -24.84 -2.50 -19.59
CA HIS A 147 -24.34 -1.28 -20.21
C HIS A 147 -22.81 -1.22 -20.10
N PRO A 148 -22.08 -2.14 -20.78
CA PRO A 148 -20.62 -2.06 -20.81
C PRO A 148 -20.20 -0.69 -21.39
N PRO A 149 -19.23 0.03 -20.78
CA PRO A 149 -18.87 1.36 -21.25
C PRO A 149 -18.35 1.30 -22.69
N ALA A 150 -18.97 2.06 -23.59
CA ALA A 150 -18.68 2.02 -25.04
C ALA A 150 -17.20 2.25 -25.41
N ASN A 151 -16.43 2.86 -24.50
CA ASN A 151 -15.02 3.22 -24.70
C ASN A 151 -14.06 2.39 -23.84
N GLN A 152 -14.49 1.27 -23.25
CA GLN A 152 -13.64 0.40 -22.44
C GLN A 152 -13.75 -1.04 -22.95
N LEU A 153 -12.65 -1.68 -23.36
CA LEU A 153 -12.68 -3.13 -23.59
C LEU A 153 -12.68 -3.82 -22.24
N TYR A 154 -13.54 -4.83 -22.13
CA TYR A 154 -13.70 -5.63 -20.93
C TYR A 154 -12.44 -6.49 -20.68
N PRO A 155 -12.10 -6.87 -19.43
CA PRO A 155 -12.89 -6.69 -18.23
C PRO A 155 -12.95 -5.21 -17.92
N VAL A 156 -14.19 -4.68 -17.78
CA VAL A 156 -14.43 -3.46 -17.02
C VAL A 156 -13.49 -3.60 -15.86
N GLN A 157 -12.48 -2.71 -15.82
CA GLN A 157 -11.40 -2.70 -14.83
C GLN A 157 -11.94 -3.42 -13.60
N ILE A 158 -11.50 -4.65 -13.34
CA ILE A 158 -12.26 -5.53 -12.46
C ILE A 158 -12.48 -4.76 -11.17
N GLN A 159 -13.74 -4.41 -10.93
CA GLN A 159 -14.11 -3.44 -9.93
C GLN A 159 -13.67 -4.04 -8.59
N MET A 160 -12.50 -3.62 -8.13
CA MET A 160 -12.05 -3.84 -6.76
C MET A 160 -13.05 -3.05 -5.93
N GLY A 161 -14.16 -3.70 -5.57
CA GLY A 161 -15.35 -3.07 -4.99
C GLY A 161 -15.95 -1.95 -5.84
N GLY A 162 -17.13 -1.47 -5.44
CA GLY A 162 -17.76 -0.27 -5.99
C GLY A 162 -16.94 0.99 -5.70
N THR A 163 -17.60 2.10 -5.37
CA THR A 163 -16.93 3.26 -4.79
C THR A 163 -16.26 2.85 -3.47
N LEU A 164 -14.99 2.41 -3.53
CA LEU A 164 -14.25 2.03 -2.33
C LEU A 164 -13.92 3.31 -1.56
N GLN A 165 -14.54 3.42 -0.40
CA GLN A 165 -14.24 4.43 0.60
C GLN A 165 -13.56 3.73 1.75
N ASN A 166 -12.24 3.81 1.79
CA ASN A 166 -11.44 3.12 2.81
C ASN A 166 -10.60 4.13 3.60
N GLU A 167 -10.17 3.70 4.77
CA GLU A 167 -9.22 4.42 5.60
C GLU A 167 -7.89 3.66 5.62
N ALA A 168 -6.80 4.39 5.72
CA ALA A 168 -5.46 3.86 5.97
C ALA A 168 -4.83 4.65 7.12
N VAL A 169 -3.92 4.02 7.84
CA VAL A 169 -3.13 4.71 8.87
C VAL A 169 -1.68 4.69 8.44
N ASP A 170 -1.04 5.85 8.51
CA ASP A 170 0.35 6.04 8.10
C ASP A 170 1.14 6.72 9.23
N ARG A 171 2.45 6.46 9.30
CA ARG A 171 3.37 7.19 10.20
C ARG A 171 4.46 7.85 9.38
N ILE A 172 4.89 9.04 9.80
CA ILE A 172 5.99 9.73 9.14
C ILE A 172 6.81 10.53 10.14
N ASN A 173 8.12 10.54 9.92
CA ASN A 173 9.06 11.40 10.61
C ASN A 173 9.98 12.09 9.60
N VAL A 174 10.35 13.33 9.90
CA VAL A 174 11.35 14.10 9.16
C VAL A 174 12.56 14.26 10.06
N ASP A 175 13.71 13.75 9.64
CA ASP A 175 14.93 13.93 10.41
C ASP A 175 15.46 15.38 10.32
N SER A 176 16.50 15.68 11.10
CA SER A 176 17.09 17.03 11.13
C SER A 176 17.66 17.51 9.78
N GLN A 177 17.89 16.60 8.83
CA GLN A 177 18.36 16.87 7.47
C GLN A 177 17.21 16.93 6.45
N GLY A 178 15.96 16.90 6.91
CA GLY A 178 14.80 16.88 6.03
C GLY A 178 14.52 15.50 5.42
N ARG A 179 15.23 14.44 5.81
CA ARG A 179 15.04 13.13 5.18
C ARG A 179 13.86 12.40 5.81
N ILE A 180 13.12 11.72 4.96
CA ILE A 180 11.97 10.86 5.29
C ILE A 180 12.28 9.45 4.78
N LEU A 181 11.79 8.43 5.49
CA LEU A 181 11.78 7.06 4.98
C LEU A 181 10.73 6.92 3.86
N PHE A 182 11.18 6.58 2.65
CA PHE A 182 10.31 6.17 1.56
C PHE A 182 10.55 4.71 1.23
N ALA A 183 9.47 3.92 1.16
CA ALA A 183 9.52 2.62 0.49
C ALA A 183 9.60 2.85 -1.02
N THR A 184 10.74 2.54 -1.64
CA THR A 184 10.85 2.55 -3.11
C THR A 184 10.35 1.21 -3.65
N HIS A 185 9.56 1.22 -4.71
CA HIS A 185 9.09 -0.01 -5.35
C HIS A 185 9.62 -0.06 -6.78
N PHE A 186 10.23 -1.18 -7.18
CA PHE A 186 10.53 -1.49 -8.58
C PHE A 186 9.34 -2.25 -9.18
N GLY A 187 8.37 -1.54 -9.77
CA GLY A 187 7.22 -2.21 -10.38
C GLY A 187 6.13 -1.25 -10.82
N PHE A 188 5.34 -1.67 -11.80
CA PHE A 188 4.22 -0.89 -12.33
C PHE A 188 2.98 -1.06 -11.44
N TYR A 189 2.73 -0.07 -10.58
CA TYR A 189 1.43 0.22 -9.94
C TYR A 189 0.53 -1.00 -9.60
N LEU A 190 0.90 -1.76 -8.56
CA LEU A 190 -0.07 -2.18 -7.55
C LEU A 190 0.23 -1.50 -6.23
N LEU A 191 -0.86 -1.21 -5.54
CA LEU A 191 -0.88 -0.94 -4.12
C LEU A 191 -0.53 -2.24 -3.37
N PRO A 192 0.46 -2.17 -2.47
CA PRO A 192 0.30 -2.78 -1.16
C PRO A 192 0.32 -1.72 -0.04
N GLY A 193 -0.42 -2.06 1.02
CA GLY A 193 -0.19 -1.67 2.42
C GLY A 193 0.07 -0.20 2.71
N GLY A 194 -0.96 0.57 3.01
CA GLY A 194 -1.06 1.08 4.38
C GLY A 194 -2.16 0.24 5.02
N GLY A 195 -2.08 -0.13 6.30
CA GLY A 195 -3.07 -1.08 6.79
C GLY A 195 -4.47 -0.48 6.69
N MET A 196 -5.26 -1.18 5.89
CA MET A 196 -6.59 -0.74 5.53
C MET A 196 -7.47 -0.95 6.75
N ILE A 197 -8.12 0.13 7.18
CA ILE A 197 -9.14 0.07 8.22
C ILE A 197 -10.49 0.13 7.51
N GLU A 198 -11.40 -0.74 7.93
CA GLU A 198 -12.80 -0.64 7.50
C GLU A 198 -13.35 0.71 7.95
N LYS A 199 -14.03 1.42 7.04
CA LYS A 199 -14.64 2.71 7.33
C LYS A 199 -15.69 2.54 8.43
N ASN A 200 -15.30 2.77 9.67
CA ASN A 200 -16.22 2.72 10.80
C ASN A 200 -17.04 4.01 10.80
N SER A 201 -18.33 3.91 11.16
CA SER A 201 -19.21 5.06 11.33
C SER A 201 -18.81 6.01 12.47
N VAL A 202 -17.78 5.63 13.25
CA VAL A 202 -17.26 6.38 14.39
C VAL A 202 -15.77 6.62 14.19
N ASN A 203 -15.38 7.87 13.94
CA ASN A 203 -13.98 8.31 13.97
C ASN A 203 -13.36 7.97 15.33
N ASN A 204 -12.53 6.94 15.42
CA ASN A 204 -11.87 6.55 16.66
C ASN A 204 -10.35 6.73 16.55
N MET A 205 -9.88 7.93 16.89
CA MET A 205 -8.46 8.27 16.97
C MET A 205 -7.64 7.25 17.79
N MET A 206 -8.20 6.71 18.87
CA MET A 206 -7.52 5.69 19.68
C MET A 206 -7.35 4.38 18.93
N GLY A 207 -8.33 4.01 18.10
CA GLY A 207 -8.26 2.87 17.20
C GLY A 207 -7.18 3.06 16.13
N TRP A 208 -7.09 4.25 15.54
CA TRP A 208 -6.05 4.57 14.54
C TRP A 208 -4.64 4.56 15.15
N GLN A 209 -4.44 5.15 16.32
CA GLN A 209 -3.16 5.13 17.03
C GLN A 209 -2.71 3.71 17.36
N ARG A 210 -3.64 2.89 17.84
CA ARG A 210 -3.37 1.48 18.10
C ARG A 210 -2.97 0.75 16.83
N LYS A 211 -3.72 0.93 15.75
CA LYS A 211 -3.45 0.28 14.47
C LYS A 211 -2.11 0.70 13.85
N MET A 212 -1.75 1.98 13.96
CA MET A 212 -0.44 2.49 13.55
C MET A 212 0.71 1.78 14.28
N LEU A 213 0.56 1.61 15.59
CA LEU A 213 1.57 0.96 16.42
C LEU A 213 1.69 -0.53 16.10
N GLU A 214 0.56 -1.21 15.92
CA GLU A 214 0.52 -2.61 15.48
C GLU A 214 1.29 -2.78 14.16
N GLU A 215 1.02 -1.95 13.15
CA GLU A 215 1.71 -2.00 11.85
C GLU A 215 3.21 -1.68 11.96
N HIS A 216 3.58 -0.67 12.74
CA HIS A 216 5.00 -0.38 12.99
C HIS A 216 5.73 -1.59 13.57
N LEU A 217 5.12 -2.29 14.53
CA LEU A 217 5.72 -3.48 15.13
C LEU A 217 5.75 -4.68 14.17
N GLU A 218 4.72 -4.85 13.34
CA GLU A 218 4.66 -5.88 12.30
C GLU A 218 5.76 -5.67 11.23
N GLU A 219 5.97 -4.41 10.80
CA GLU A 219 6.87 -4.02 9.71
C GLU A 219 8.34 -3.87 10.12
N GLU A 220 8.61 -3.27 11.27
CA GLU A 220 9.96 -2.78 11.64
C GLU A 220 10.64 -3.65 12.71
N HIS A 221 9.89 -4.58 13.31
CA HIS A 221 10.39 -5.43 14.41
C HIS A 221 10.13 -6.92 14.13
N ALA A 222 10.74 -7.47 13.08
CA ALA A 222 10.69 -8.91 12.78
C ALA A 222 11.10 -9.77 13.99
N ASN A 223 12.09 -9.30 14.73
CA ASN A 223 12.65 -9.99 15.89
C ASN A 223 12.04 -9.53 17.22
N LEU A 224 10.82 -8.98 17.22
CA LEU A 224 10.12 -8.57 18.45
C LEU A 224 10.04 -9.71 19.47
N TYR A 225 9.83 -10.95 19.00
CA TYR A 225 9.84 -12.14 19.86
C TYR A 225 11.13 -12.33 20.69
N LEU A 226 12.27 -11.84 20.20
CA LEU A 226 13.56 -11.83 20.92
C LEU A 226 13.71 -10.57 21.76
N LYS A 227 13.50 -9.39 21.16
CA LYS A 227 13.68 -8.07 21.78
C LYS A 227 12.82 -7.89 23.03
N ALA A 228 11.60 -8.41 22.99
CA ALA A 228 10.61 -8.31 24.05
C ALA A 228 10.47 -9.61 24.86
N ALA A 229 11.38 -10.57 24.73
CA ALA A 229 11.31 -11.87 25.44
C ALA A 229 11.00 -11.73 26.94
N PRO A 230 11.70 -10.87 27.72
CA PRO A 230 11.41 -10.70 29.14
C PRO A 230 10.02 -10.12 29.43
N LEU A 231 9.40 -9.43 28.48
CA LEU A 231 8.07 -8.85 28.61
C LEU A 231 6.97 -9.90 28.39
N PHE A 232 7.17 -10.83 27.46
CA PHE A 232 6.22 -11.95 27.27
C PHE A 232 6.15 -12.86 28.50
N ASP A 233 7.27 -13.00 29.21
CA ASP A 233 7.37 -13.86 30.39
C ASP A 233 6.70 -13.26 31.63
N GLN A 234 6.34 -11.98 31.59
CA GLN A 234 5.55 -11.31 32.61
C GLN A 234 4.03 -11.50 32.41
N LEU A 235 3.61 -11.96 31.23
CA LEU A 235 2.20 -12.20 30.92
C LEU A 235 1.69 -13.46 31.62
N THR A 236 0.43 -13.44 32.05
CA THR A 236 -0.21 -14.65 32.55
C THR A 236 -0.30 -15.69 31.42
N ARG A 237 -0.23 -16.98 31.76
CA ARG A 237 -0.33 -18.05 30.77
C ARG A 237 -1.66 -17.99 30.01
N ASP A 238 -2.74 -17.65 30.70
CA ASP A 238 -4.08 -17.59 30.11
C ASP A 238 -4.21 -16.45 29.11
N ASP A 239 -3.74 -15.25 29.45
CA ASP A 239 -3.78 -14.09 28.55
C ASP A 239 -2.91 -14.32 27.30
N PHE A 240 -1.71 -14.88 27.50
CA PHE A 240 -0.80 -15.23 26.41
C PHE A 240 -1.42 -16.28 25.47
N ASN A 241 -2.03 -17.32 26.03
CA ASN A 241 -2.69 -18.37 25.25
C ASN A 241 -3.91 -17.85 24.47
N ALA A 242 -4.69 -16.98 25.11
CA ALA A 242 -5.86 -16.36 24.49
C ALA A 242 -5.45 -15.50 23.28
N ALA A 243 -4.39 -14.70 23.43
CA ALA A 243 -3.84 -13.89 22.34
C ALA A 243 -3.34 -14.74 21.16
N LEU A 244 -2.55 -15.79 21.41
CA LEU A 244 -2.08 -16.70 20.34
C LEU A 244 -3.23 -17.43 19.65
N THR A 245 -4.22 -17.89 20.41
CA THR A 245 -5.40 -18.56 19.85
C THR A 245 -6.18 -17.61 18.94
N LYS A 246 -6.31 -16.34 19.33
CA LYS A 246 -6.92 -15.28 18.51
C LYS A 246 -6.12 -15.01 17.23
N ALA A 247 -4.79 -15.03 17.28
CA ALA A 247 -3.95 -14.88 16.08
C ALA A 247 -4.23 -16.02 15.07
N PHE A 248 -4.42 -17.24 15.57
CA PHE A 248 -4.66 -18.44 14.78
C PHE A 248 -6.09 -18.63 14.26
N THR A 249 -7.03 -17.75 14.62
CA THR A 249 -8.38 -17.75 14.03
C THR A 249 -8.53 -16.73 12.90
N ASN A 250 -7.51 -15.91 12.66
CA ASN A 250 -7.52 -14.90 11.61
C ASN A 250 -7.48 -15.53 10.20
N LYS A 251 -7.95 -14.78 9.21
CA LYS A 251 -8.01 -15.12 7.79
C LYS A 251 -6.68 -15.62 7.22
N GLN A 252 -5.55 -15.06 7.62
CA GLN A 252 -4.22 -15.56 7.23
C GLN A 252 -4.01 -17.01 7.67
N ALA A 253 -4.34 -17.33 8.93
CA ALA A 253 -4.24 -18.68 9.47
C ALA A 253 -5.22 -19.66 8.78
N GLN A 254 -6.38 -19.19 8.32
CA GLN A 254 -7.35 -20.01 7.56
C GLN A 254 -6.82 -20.45 6.19
N SER A 255 -5.84 -19.73 5.63
CA SER A 255 -5.20 -20.12 4.36
C SER A 255 -4.10 -21.18 4.51
N LEU A 256 -3.72 -21.51 5.75
CA LEU A 256 -2.69 -22.50 6.04
C LEU A 256 -3.24 -23.92 6.05
N THR A 257 -2.35 -24.90 5.88
CA THR A 257 -2.74 -26.31 6.01
C THR A 257 -3.15 -26.63 7.44
N ALA A 258 -4.14 -27.51 7.60
CA ALA A 258 -4.60 -27.96 8.91
C ALA A 258 -3.46 -28.58 9.73
N GLU A 259 -2.53 -29.27 9.06
CA GLU A 259 -1.33 -29.85 9.68
C GLU A 259 -0.46 -28.78 10.35
N LEU A 260 -0.11 -27.71 9.62
CA LEU A 260 0.71 -26.62 10.18
C LEU A 260 -0.02 -25.93 11.32
N LEU A 261 -1.32 -25.64 11.15
CA LEU A 261 -2.11 -24.99 12.19
C LEU A 261 -2.17 -25.81 13.48
N ASN A 262 -2.28 -27.14 13.37
CA ASN A 262 -2.28 -28.03 14.53
C ASN A 262 -0.93 -28.01 15.25
N ARG A 263 0.20 -28.07 14.51
CA ARG A 263 1.54 -27.94 15.12
C ARG A 263 1.74 -26.61 15.85
N LEU A 264 1.33 -25.51 15.22
CA LEU A 264 1.41 -24.18 15.86
C LEU A 264 0.58 -24.14 17.16
N LYS A 265 -0.60 -24.78 17.19
CA LYS A 265 -1.45 -24.90 18.38
C LYS A 265 -0.84 -25.77 19.48
N GLU A 266 -0.07 -26.81 19.14
CA GLU A 266 0.65 -27.63 20.13
C GLU A 266 1.67 -26.79 20.92
N HIS A 267 2.30 -25.79 20.29
CA HIS A 267 3.19 -24.86 20.98
C HIS A 267 2.45 -23.90 21.92
N VAL A 268 1.16 -23.62 21.68
CA VAL A 268 0.30 -22.83 22.59
C VAL A 268 0.01 -23.60 23.87
N THR A 269 -0.15 -24.92 23.83
CA THR A 269 -0.46 -25.68 25.06
C THR A 269 0.78 -26.18 25.79
N MET A 270 1.96 -26.08 25.17
CA MET A 270 3.24 -26.50 25.74
C MET A 270 3.50 -25.87 27.11
N GLU A 271 4.07 -26.66 28.03
CA GLU A 271 4.56 -26.16 29.31
C GLU A 271 5.88 -25.39 29.14
N GLY A 272 6.08 -24.38 29.98
CA GLY A 272 7.30 -23.59 30.03
C GLY A 272 7.05 -22.09 29.87
N ILE A 273 8.14 -21.39 29.59
CA ILE A 273 8.22 -19.94 29.55
C ILE A 273 7.61 -19.40 28.24
N ASN A 274 6.87 -18.30 28.31
CA ASN A 274 6.10 -17.75 27.18
C ASN A 274 7.00 -17.36 26.00
N SER A 275 8.14 -16.72 26.26
CA SER A 275 9.12 -16.32 25.25
C SER A 275 9.65 -17.52 24.45
N ILE A 276 9.97 -18.63 25.12
CA ILE A 276 10.41 -19.88 24.46
C ILE A 276 9.29 -20.47 23.59
N ARG A 277 8.05 -20.41 24.07
CA ARG A 277 6.88 -20.90 23.32
C ARG A 277 6.63 -20.04 22.07
N LEU A 278 6.72 -18.72 22.20
CA LEU A 278 6.64 -17.80 21.07
C LEU A 278 7.77 -18.05 20.07
N GLN A 279 9.00 -18.20 20.55
CA GLN A 279 10.15 -18.50 19.70
C GLN A 279 9.94 -19.77 18.88
N LYS A 280 9.44 -20.86 19.48
CA LYS A 280 9.13 -22.10 18.75
C LYS A 280 8.08 -21.90 17.66
N ILE A 281 7.04 -21.11 17.93
CA ILE A 281 6.02 -20.76 16.95
C ILE A 281 6.65 -19.98 15.79
N ILE A 282 7.48 -18.97 16.09
CA ILE A 282 8.15 -18.17 15.06
C ILE A 282 9.12 -19.03 14.24
N THR A 283 9.90 -19.90 14.87
CA THR A 283 10.82 -20.81 14.17
C THR A 283 10.08 -21.75 13.22
N GLU A 284 8.95 -22.36 13.63
CA GLU A 284 8.15 -23.22 12.73
C GLU A 284 7.60 -22.42 11.52
N LEU A 285 7.22 -21.16 11.72
CA LEU A 285 6.78 -20.28 10.64
C LEU A 285 7.94 -19.90 9.70
N ASP A 286 9.09 -19.52 10.26
CA ASP A 286 10.30 -19.14 9.50
C ASP A 286 10.81 -20.33 8.67
N ASP A 287 10.88 -21.53 9.24
CA ASP A 287 11.25 -22.77 8.54
C ASP A 287 10.31 -23.02 7.35
N ARG A 288 9.01 -22.77 7.52
CA ARG A 288 8.04 -22.96 6.45
C ARG A 288 8.16 -21.92 5.35
N ILE A 289 8.45 -20.68 5.70
CA ILE A 289 8.76 -19.59 4.75
C ILE A 289 10.01 -19.95 3.94
N GLU A 290 11.08 -20.44 4.59
CA GLU A 290 12.31 -20.82 3.90
C GLU A 290 12.10 -21.99 2.91
N ILE A 291 11.36 -23.02 3.31
CA ILE A 291 10.99 -24.13 2.43
C ILE A 291 10.24 -23.64 1.19
N LEU A 292 9.30 -22.69 1.35
CA LEU A 292 8.56 -22.11 0.23
C LEU A 292 9.46 -21.25 -0.66
N ASN A 293 10.33 -20.41 -0.10
CA ASN A 293 11.26 -19.59 -0.87
C ASN A 293 12.18 -20.46 -1.75
N LYS A 294 12.71 -21.57 -1.22
CA LYS A 294 13.53 -22.52 -2.00
C LYS A 294 12.74 -23.15 -3.16
N ARG A 295 11.45 -23.43 -2.97
CA ARG A 295 10.58 -23.97 -4.03
C ARG A 295 10.25 -22.93 -5.09
N ILE A 296 9.95 -21.70 -4.70
CA ILE A 296 9.65 -20.59 -5.61
C ILE A 296 10.86 -20.27 -6.50
N ASN A 297 12.07 -20.31 -5.94
CA ASN A 297 13.31 -19.97 -6.65
C ASN A 297 13.93 -21.15 -7.42
N ALA A 298 13.32 -22.33 -7.40
CA ALA A 298 13.83 -23.51 -8.10
C ALA A 298 13.66 -23.39 -9.64
N PRO A 299 14.65 -23.78 -10.46
CA PRO A 299 14.53 -23.69 -11.91
C PRO A 299 13.43 -24.60 -12.50
N ALA A 300 12.42 -23.97 -13.10
CA ALA A 300 11.62 -24.45 -14.24
C ALA A 300 10.92 -25.83 -14.16
N SER A 301 10.33 -26.25 -13.03
CA SER A 301 9.46 -27.44 -13.00
C SER A 301 8.02 -27.21 -12.53
N THR A 302 7.72 -26.09 -11.88
CA THR A 302 6.38 -25.80 -11.34
C THR A 302 5.55 -24.96 -12.30
N GLY A 303 4.30 -25.35 -12.56
CA GLY A 303 3.38 -24.57 -13.39
C GLY A 303 3.09 -23.18 -12.79
N LYS A 304 2.80 -22.19 -13.63
CA LYS A 304 2.49 -20.80 -13.19
C LYS A 304 1.40 -20.71 -12.10
N VAL A 305 0.39 -21.60 -12.13
CA VAL A 305 -0.66 -21.68 -11.09
C VAL A 305 -0.08 -22.04 -9.73
N GLU A 306 0.82 -23.01 -9.72
CA GLU A 306 1.50 -23.49 -8.51
C GLU A 306 2.38 -22.38 -7.93
N GLN A 307 3.05 -21.58 -8.77
CA GLN A 307 3.80 -20.40 -8.32
C GLN A 307 2.89 -19.36 -7.65
N VAL A 308 1.73 -19.04 -8.21
CA VAL A 308 0.80 -18.06 -7.60
C VAL A 308 0.28 -18.56 -6.24
N ILE A 309 -0.07 -19.84 -6.14
CA ILE A 309 -0.49 -20.46 -4.87
C ILE A 309 0.65 -20.39 -3.85
N MET A 310 1.89 -20.72 -4.26
CA MET A 310 3.07 -20.63 -3.39
C MET A 310 3.36 -19.20 -2.94
N HIS A 311 3.23 -18.19 -3.81
CA HIS A 311 3.37 -16.79 -3.45
C HIS A 311 2.29 -16.33 -2.45
N HIS A 312 1.04 -16.75 -2.65
CA HIS A 312 -0.04 -16.46 -1.71
C HIS A 312 0.23 -17.09 -0.34
N TRP A 313 0.63 -18.36 -0.30
CA TRP A 313 1.00 -19.05 0.93
C TRP A 313 2.17 -18.39 1.65
N ARG A 314 3.22 -18.01 0.90
CA ARG A 314 4.35 -17.24 1.44
C ARG A 314 3.87 -15.95 2.11
N LYS A 315 3.02 -15.18 1.43
CA LYS A 315 2.46 -13.94 1.97
C LYS A 315 1.66 -14.18 3.26
N SER A 316 0.75 -15.16 3.27
CA SER A 316 -0.03 -15.49 4.47
C SER A 316 0.83 -15.91 5.66
N LEU A 317 1.95 -16.62 5.42
CA LEU A 317 2.88 -17.01 6.47
C LEU A 317 3.65 -15.81 7.04
N ILE A 318 4.15 -14.91 6.18
CA ILE A 318 4.83 -13.69 6.60
C ILE A 318 3.89 -12.82 7.47
N GLU A 319 2.66 -12.60 6.98
CA GLU A 319 1.67 -11.82 7.73
C GLU A 319 1.29 -12.47 9.07
N LEU A 320 1.14 -13.80 9.12
CA LEU A 320 0.87 -14.50 10.38
C LEU A 320 2.05 -14.42 11.35
N ARG A 321 3.27 -14.60 10.86
CA ARG A 321 4.51 -14.51 11.62
C ARG A 321 4.66 -13.13 12.28
N ALA A 322 4.44 -12.05 11.53
CA ALA A 322 4.45 -10.69 12.06
C ALA A 322 3.35 -10.48 13.12
N ARG A 323 2.12 -10.93 12.82
CA ARG A 323 0.96 -10.73 13.71
C ARG A 323 1.06 -11.45 15.04
N VAL A 324 1.56 -12.69 15.06
CA VAL A 324 1.58 -13.52 16.28
C VAL A 324 2.38 -12.85 17.40
N GLN A 325 3.55 -12.29 17.08
CA GLN A 325 4.40 -11.61 18.07
C GLN A 325 3.79 -10.27 18.51
N VAL A 326 3.11 -9.54 17.63
CA VAL A 326 2.48 -8.26 17.97
C VAL A 326 1.26 -8.46 18.86
N GLN A 327 0.39 -9.44 18.58
CA GLN A 327 -0.81 -9.68 19.39
C GLN A 327 -0.51 -10.04 20.85
N VAL A 328 0.59 -10.78 21.09
CA VAL A 328 1.02 -11.04 22.47
C VAL A 328 1.71 -9.80 23.07
N PHE A 329 2.43 -9.02 22.27
CA PHE A 329 3.08 -7.79 22.72
C PHE A 329 2.09 -6.69 23.12
N GLU A 330 0.91 -6.64 22.49
CA GLU A 330 -0.20 -5.73 22.84
C GLU A 330 -0.60 -5.80 24.32
N LEU A 331 -0.35 -6.94 24.99
CA LEU A 331 -0.66 -7.16 26.39
C LEU A 331 0.40 -6.60 27.35
N THR A 332 1.55 -6.16 26.83
CA THR A 332 2.68 -5.71 27.64
C THR A 332 2.55 -4.24 28.08
N PRO A 333 3.14 -3.84 29.22
CA PRO A 333 3.18 -2.43 29.62
C PRO A 333 3.85 -1.53 28.58
N LEU A 334 4.90 -2.03 27.91
CA LEU A 334 5.64 -1.26 26.90
C LEU A 334 4.77 -0.88 25.70
N PHE A 335 3.81 -1.72 25.31
CA PHE A 335 2.84 -1.36 24.27
C PHE A 335 1.96 -0.18 24.70
N THR A 336 1.53 -0.16 25.96
CA THR A 336 0.75 0.95 26.52
C THR A 336 1.57 2.23 26.58
N GLU A 337 2.83 2.14 27.00
CA GLU A 337 3.76 3.27 27.01
C GLU A 337 4.01 3.84 25.60
N ALA A 338 4.18 2.96 24.60
CA ALA A 338 4.33 3.34 23.21
C ALA A 338 3.08 4.06 22.67
N LEU A 339 1.87 3.59 23.00
CA LEU A 339 0.63 4.29 22.64
C LEU A 339 0.56 5.68 23.27
N ASP A 340 0.92 5.82 24.54
CA ASP A 340 0.92 7.11 25.22
C ASP A 340 2.00 8.05 24.68
N TYR A 341 3.14 7.51 24.26
CA TYR A 341 4.16 8.25 23.53
C TYR A 341 3.61 8.81 22.22
N ILE A 342 2.99 7.96 21.39
CA ILE A 342 2.36 8.37 20.12
C ILE A 342 1.33 9.48 20.37
N LYS A 343 0.44 9.32 21.35
CA LYS A 343 -0.57 10.34 21.70
C LYS A 343 0.05 11.70 22.03
N LYS A 344 1.19 11.70 22.71
CA LYS A 344 1.88 12.93 23.17
C LYS A 344 2.79 13.53 22.09
N LYS A 345 3.33 12.70 21.19
CA LYS A 345 4.44 13.06 20.29
C LYS A 345 4.10 12.87 18.82
N SER A 346 2.82 12.87 18.47
CA SER A 346 2.37 12.89 17.08
C SER A 346 1.20 13.85 16.87
N ILE A 347 1.07 14.32 15.64
CA ILE A 347 -0.11 15.04 15.16
C ILE A 347 -0.74 14.19 14.06
N CYS A 348 -2.02 13.87 14.19
CA CYS A 348 -2.77 13.21 13.13
C CYS A 348 -3.31 14.23 12.14
N VAL A 349 -2.95 14.07 10.88
CA VAL A 349 -3.50 14.83 9.75
C VAL A 349 -4.19 13.87 8.79
N ASP A 350 -5.32 14.29 8.25
CA ASP A 350 -6.05 13.50 7.27
C ASP A 350 -5.69 13.96 5.87
N ILE A 351 -5.28 13.01 5.04
CA ILE A 351 -4.99 13.25 3.63
C ILE A 351 -5.98 12.43 2.83
N GLN A 352 -6.89 13.13 2.17
CA GLN A 352 -7.80 12.48 1.25
C GLN A 352 -7.08 12.20 -0.06
N GLN A 353 -6.93 10.92 -0.35
CA GLN A 353 -6.30 10.41 -1.54
C GLN A 353 -7.36 9.91 -2.51
N TYR A 354 -7.15 10.23 -3.77
CA TYR A 354 -7.95 9.73 -4.86
C TYR A 354 -7.05 8.79 -5.63
N LEU A 355 -7.17 7.50 -5.33
CA LEU A 355 -6.40 6.48 -6.04
C LEU A 355 -7.08 6.17 -7.37
N ASP A 356 -6.39 6.58 -8.41
CA ASP A 356 -5.84 5.74 -9.47
C ASP A 356 -6.20 4.23 -9.44
N THR A 357 -6.64 3.68 -10.58
CA THR A 357 -7.17 2.31 -10.85
C THR A 357 -8.56 1.91 -10.35
N ARG A 358 -9.21 2.64 -9.44
CA ARG A 358 -10.58 2.32 -8.99
C ARG A 358 -11.64 3.06 -9.81
N VAL A 359 -11.79 2.60 -11.05
CA VAL A 359 -12.94 2.57 -11.98
C VAL A 359 -14.18 3.42 -11.67
N LEU A 360 -14.70 3.42 -10.44
CA LEU A 360 -15.98 4.05 -10.08
C LEU A 360 -15.88 5.30 -9.20
N GLY A 361 -14.66 5.83 -8.94
CA GLY A 361 -14.52 7.11 -8.22
C GLY A 361 -14.52 6.98 -6.69
N GLY A 362 -13.86 5.94 -6.17
CA GLY A 362 -13.57 5.79 -4.75
C GLY A 362 -12.54 6.81 -4.22
N SER A 363 -12.42 6.87 -2.90
CA SER A 363 -11.42 7.69 -2.20
C SER A 363 -10.87 6.95 -1.00
N GLN A 364 -9.62 7.19 -0.67
CA GLN A 364 -9.01 6.72 0.56
C GLN A 364 -8.73 7.92 1.46
N ILE A 365 -8.99 7.81 2.75
CA ILE A 365 -8.49 8.77 3.73
C ILE A 365 -7.29 8.12 4.41
N SER A 366 -6.12 8.74 4.29
CA SER A 366 -4.95 8.37 5.10
C SER A 366 -4.93 9.23 6.35
N HIS A 367 -5.03 8.59 7.51
CA HIS A 367 -4.79 9.17 8.83
C HIS A 367 -3.28 9.10 9.12
N CYS A 368 -2.58 10.18 8.83
CA CYS A 368 -1.13 10.24 8.94
C CYS A 368 -0.70 10.82 10.29
N PHE A 369 0.04 10.04 11.06
CA PHE A 369 0.68 10.47 12.31
C PHE A 369 2.07 11.04 12.01
N ILE A 370 2.18 12.37 12.04
CA ILE A 370 3.44 13.09 11.92
C ILE A 370 4.10 13.14 13.29
N MET A 371 5.23 12.46 13.44
CA MET A 371 5.99 12.42 14.68
C MET A 371 6.66 13.78 14.94
N SER A 372 6.48 14.30 16.16
CA SER A 372 7.13 15.53 16.65
C SER A 372 8.23 15.26 17.69
N GLY A 373 8.28 14.03 18.21
CA GLY A 373 9.39 13.51 19.01
C GLY A 373 10.36 12.66 18.18
N GLN A 374 11.17 11.85 18.85
CA GLN A 374 11.97 10.83 18.19
C GLN A 374 11.08 9.85 17.39
N PRO A 375 11.54 9.35 16.23
CA PRO A 375 10.82 8.32 15.48
C PRO A 375 10.63 7.05 16.33
N LEU A 376 9.58 6.28 16.02
CA LEU A 376 9.23 5.11 16.82
C LEU A 376 10.31 4.04 16.84
N GLU A 377 10.96 3.80 15.69
CA GLU A 377 12.12 2.90 15.59
C GLU A 377 13.25 3.28 16.56
N GLU A 378 13.60 4.57 16.67
CA GLU A 378 14.61 5.05 17.62
C GLU A 378 14.11 4.96 19.07
N TRP A 379 12.85 5.33 19.31
CA TRP A 379 12.22 5.17 20.62
C TRP A 379 12.28 3.72 21.10
N PHE A 380 11.90 2.76 20.26
CA PHE A 380 11.95 1.35 20.60
C PHE A 380 13.37 0.82 20.79
N ALA A 381 14.35 1.32 20.02
CA ALA A 381 15.75 0.94 20.19
C ALA A 381 16.28 1.28 21.60
N GLU A 382 15.81 2.37 22.22
CA GLU A 382 16.16 2.71 23.61
C GLU A 382 15.54 1.76 24.64
N HIS A 383 14.39 1.14 24.32
CA HIS A 383 13.65 0.27 25.22
C HIS A 383 14.02 -1.22 25.03
N PHE A 384 14.53 -1.60 23.86
CA PHE A 384 15.04 -2.94 23.56
C PHE A 384 16.56 -3.00 23.73
N LYS A 385 17.03 -3.62 24.81
CA LYS A 385 18.47 -3.73 25.07
C LYS A 385 19.16 -4.67 24.05
N GLY A 386 20.03 -4.12 23.21
CA GLY A 386 21.13 -4.86 22.58
C GLY A 386 20.79 -5.78 21.39
N ILE A 387 19.65 -5.57 20.71
CA ILE A 387 19.33 -6.28 19.47
C ILE A 387 18.85 -5.28 18.42
N ASP A 388 19.69 -4.99 17.42
CA ASP A 388 19.33 -4.15 16.27
C ASP A 388 18.28 -4.84 15.38
N GLY A 389 17.51 -4.04 14.63
CA GLY A 389 16.30 -4.50 13.94
C GLY A 389 16.52 -5.32 12.68
N GLU A 390 15.81 -6.45 12.60
CA GLU A 390 15.40 -7.06 11.33
C GLU A 390 13.99 -6.55 10.99
N PHE A 391 13.78 -6.12 9.74
CA PHE A 391 12.48 -5.68 9.23
C PHE A 391 11.58 -6.89 8.96
N GLY A 392 10.32 -6.85 9.42
CA GLY A 392 9.43 -8.00 9.55
C GLY A 392 8.47 -8.26 8.40
N ASP A 393 8.30 -7.31 7.49
CA ASP A 393 7.38 -7.44 6.36
C ASP A 393 8.09 -7.64 5.00
N ASP A 394 7.31 -7.96 3.97
CA ASP A 394 7.70 -8.19 2.57
C ASP A 394 8.22 -6.92 1.86
N ILE A 395 9.02 -6.11 2.55
CA ILE A 395 9.88 -5.07 1.97
C ILE A 395 11.08 -5.71 1.23
N SER A 396 11.15 -7.04 1.15
CA SER A 396 12.19 -7.78 0.44
C SER A 396 12.29 -7.44 -1.06
N GLY A 397 11.29 -6.76 -1.64
CA GLY A 397 11.34 -6.18 -2.99
C GLY A 397 11.39 -4.66 -3.06
N SER A 398 11.31 -3.96 -1.92
CA SER A 398 11.19 -2.51 -1.84
C SER A 398 12.37 -1.91 -1.09
N GLU A 399 13.31 -1.28 -1.80
CA GLU A 399 14.44 -0.63 -1.13
C GLU A 399 13.90 0.54 -0.30
N ILE A 400 14.10 0.52 1.02
CA ILE A 400 13.82 1.68 1.86
C ILE A 400 14.91 2.71 1.61
N ALA A 401 14.53 3.90 1.14
CA ALA A 401 15.45 5.00 0.92
C ALA A 401 15.12 6.16 1.85
N ARG A 402 16.14 6.69 2.53
CA ARG A 402 16.04 7.98 3.23
C ARG A 402 16.29 9.10 2.23
N MET A 403 15.24 9.87 1.94
CA MET A 403 15.27 10.92 0.92
C MET A 403 14.59 12.18 1.43
N ASN A 404 15.05 13.34 0.97
CA ASN A 404 14.31 14.58 1.15
C ASN A 404 13.16 14.70 0.12
N LEU A 405 12.26 15.68 0.31
CA LEU A 405 11.06 15.81 -0.51
C LEU A 405 11.39 16.14 -1.98
N LEU A 406 12.44 16.92 -2.29
CA LEU A 406 12.85 17.18 -3.67
C LEU A 406 13.37 15.92 -4.37
N GLN A 407 14.17 15.10 -3.67
CA GLN A 407 14.61 13.81 -4.18
C GLN A 407 13.42 12.87 -4.42
N ALA A 408 12.44 12.87 -3.51
CA ALA A 408 11.22 12.08 -3.66
C ALA A 408 10.39 12.52 -4.88
N ILE A 409 10.24 13.83 -5.07
CA ILE A 409 9.59 14.39 -6.27
C ILE A 409 10.36 13.98 -7.54
N GLY A 410 11.70 14.02 -7.53
CA GLY A 410 12.52 13.55 -8.66
C GLY A 410 12.37 12.05 -8.96
N LEU A 411 11.86 11.25 -8.03
CA LEU A 411 11.61 9.83 -8.19
C LEU A 411 10.13 9.47 -8.09
N PHE A 412 9.22 10.42 -8.31
CA PHE A 412 7.78 10.26 -8.05
C PHE A 412 7.09 9.11 -8.82
N ARG A 413 7.71 8.63 -9.91
CA ARG A 413 7.26 7.45 -10.66
C ARG A 413 7.54 6.11 -9.97
N LYS A 414 8.45 6.10 -8.98
CA LYS A 414 8.89 4.94 -8.21
C LYS A 414 8.45 4.99 -6.74
N ILE A 415 7.73 6.05 -6.37
CA ILE A 415 7.23 6.27 -5.01
C ILE A 415 5.71 6.14 -5.04
N LYS A 416 5.16 5.48 -4.02
CA LYS A 416 3.72 5.35 -3.84
C LYS A 416 3.07 6.74 -3.82
N PHE A 417 2.02 6.90 -4.63
CA PHE A 417 1.32 8.16 -4.83
C PHE A 417 0.92 8.90 -3.54
N SER A 418 0.46 8.15 -2.54
CA SER A 418 0.07 8.66 -1.22
C SER A 418 1.22 9.26 -0.43
N HIS A 419 2.43 8.71 -0.57
CA HIS A 419 3.58 9.07 0.26
C HIS A 419 4.09 10.48 -0.02
N LEU A 420 3.92 11.00 -1.24
CA LEU A 420 4.34 12.37 -1.57
C LEU A 420 3.49 13.42 -0.85
N LEU A 421 2.19 13.20 -0.76
CA LEU A 421 1.29 14.11 -0.04
C LEU A 421 1.49 13.99 1.47
N ILE A 422 1.71 12.78 1.97
CA ILE A 422 2.08 12.53 3.38
C ILE A 422 3.40 13.24 3.73
N ALA A 423 4.42 13.11 2.87
CA ALA A 423 5.68 13.79 3.02
C ALA A 423 5.56 15.32 2.95
N LEU A 424 4.72 15.85 2.06
CA LEU A 424 4.41 17.28 2.01
C LEU A 424 3.81 17.78 3.32
N ALA A 425 2.81 17.08 3.88
CA ALA A 425 2.21 17.45 5.15
C ALA A 425 3.23 17.43 6.30
N ALA A 426 4.11 16.42 6.33
CA ALA A 426 5.19 16.33 7.31
C ALA A 426 6.16 17.52 7.18
N TYR A 427 6.58 17.85 5.96
CA TYR A 427 7.41 19.02 5.69
C TYR A 427 6.75 20.33 6.12
N GLU A 428 5.48 20.55 5.77
CA GLU A 428 4.74 21.74 6.19
C GLU A 428 4.73 21.86 7.72
N LYS A 429 4.43 20.77 8.43
CA LYS A 429 4.40 20.79 9.91
C LYS A 429 5.77 21.01 10.53
N CYS A 430 6.81 20.35 10.01
CA CYS A 430 8.18 20.50 10.51
C CYS A 430 8.77 21.88 10.20
N LEU A 431 8.35 22.52 9.12
CA LEU A 431 8.70 23.90 8.80
C LEU A 431 7.94 24.89 9.69
N ASP A 432 6.63 24.67 9.91
CA ASP A 432 5.77 25.52 10.76
C ASP A 432 6.27 25.57 12.21
N ASN A 433 6.73 24.44 12.75
CA ASN A 433 7.15 24.31 14.15
C ASN A 433 8.67 24.52 14.35
N GLY A 434 9.44 24.73 13.28
CA GLY A 434 10.87 24.95 13.32
C GLY A 434 11.75 23.70 13.51
N THR A 435 11.19 22.49 13.47
CA THR A 435 11.95 21.24 13.48
C THR A 435 12.83 21.10 12.22
N LEU A 436 12.37 21.59 11.08
CA LEU A 436 13.10 21.61 9.82
C LEU A 436 13.51 23.05 9.47
N SER A 437 14.82 23.27 9.28
CA SER A 437 15.33 24.59 8.87
C SER A 437 15.21 24.80 7.35
N LEU A 438 15.16 26.06 6.92
CA LEU A 438 15.14 26.43 5.48
C LEU A 438 16.33 25.82 4.71
N ALA A 439 17.52 25.86 5.31
CA ALA A 439 18.75 25.37 4.69
C ALA A 439 18.74 23.86 4.46
N ASN A 440 18.09 23.11 5.36
CA ASN A 440 17.97 21.65 5.24
C ASN A 440 16.76 21.26 4.38
N ALA A 441 15.74 22.12 4.35
CA ALA A 441 14.54 21.91 3.53
C ALA A 441 14.74 22.23 2.05
N TRP A 442 15.76 23.01 1.66
CA TRP A 442 15.88 23.48 0.28
C TRP A 442 17.28 23.30 -0.29
N ASN A 443 17.32 22.77 -1.51
CA ASN A 443 18.55 22.67 -2.30
C ASN A 443 18.24 23.06 -3.75
N GLU A 444 18.84 24.14 -4.25
CA GLU A 444 18.54 24.67 -5.59
C GLU A 444 18.85 23.68 -6.71
N ALA A 445 19.91 22.87 -6.57
CA ALA A 445 20.29 21.88 -7.57
C ALA A 445 19.28 20.72 -7.62
N GLN A 446 18.87 20.21 -6.46
CA GLN A 446 17.83 19.18 -6.37
C GLN A 446 16.46 19.70 -6.83
N PHE A 447 16.16 20.97 -6.57
CA PHE A 447 14.96 21.64 -7.10
C PHE A 447 14.99 21.68 -8.62
N GLY A 448 16.10 22.14 -9.21
CA GLY A 448 16.27 22.16 -10.67
C GLY A 448 16.07 20.78 -11.29
N HIS A 449 16.65 19.74 -10.68
CA HIS A 449 16.48 18.36 -11.12
C HIS A 449 15.02 17.88 -11.00
N ALA A 450 14.34 18.14 -9.88
CA ALA A 450 12.94 17.77 -9.67
C ALA A 450 12.02 18.45 -10.71
N CYS A 451 12.23 19.74 -10.99
CA CYS A 451 11.52 20.46 -12.04
C CYS A 451 11.77 19.82 -13.41
N GLU A 452 13.01 19.50 -13.76
CA GLU A 452 13.35 18.87 -15.03
C GLU A 452 12.60 17.55 -15.22
N VAL A 453 12.64 16.66 -14.22
CA VAL A 453 11.95 15.36 -14.26
C VAL A 453 10.44 15.56 -14.44
N LEU A 454 9.83 16.47 -13.67
CA LEU A 454 8.40 16.76 -13.80
C LEU A 454 8.05 17.31 -15.18
N LEU A 455 8.86 18.18 -15.75
CA LEU A 455 8.64 18.73 -17.09
C LEU A 455 8.77 17.64 -18.16
N GLN A 456 9.75 16.75 -18.05
CA GLN A 456 9.90 15.60 -18.96
C GLN A 456 8.68 14.68 -18.89
N GLU A 457 8.22 14.34 -17.69
CA GLU A 457 7.04 13.50 -17.50
C GLU A 457 5.74 14.18 -17.95
N GLY A 458 5.58 15.47 -17.67
CA GLY A 458 4.46 16.26 -18.16
C GLY A 458 4.40 16.26 -19.69
N ASN A 459 5.53 16.47 -20.38
CA ASN A 459 5.59 16.42 -21.84
C ASN A 459 5.25 15.03 -22.40
N LYS A 460 5.62 13.94 -21.71
CA LYS A 460 5.19 12.59 -22.11
C LYS A 460 3.67 12.42 -22.03
N VAL A 461 3.03 12.99 -21.00
CA VAL A 461 1.57 12.99 -20.86
C VAL A 461 0.92 13.80 -22.00
N VAL A 462 1.45 14.99 -22.31
CA VAL A 462 0.99 15.83 -23.44
C VAL A 462 1.04 15.05 -24.75
N ASN A 463 2.14 14.35 -25.05
CA ASN A 463 2.31 13.61 -26.30
C ASN A 463 1.39 12.37 -26.43
N ARG A 464 0.72 11.98 -25.35
CA ARG A 464 -0.22 10.85 -25.31
C ARG A 464 -1.69 11.30 -25.24
N SER A 465 -1.94 12.58 -24.94
CA SER A 465 -3.25 13.21 -24.77
C SER A 465 -3.66 13.91 -26.05
#